data_AF-A0A1S3GGS4-F1
#
_entry.id   AF-A0A1S3GGS4-F1
#
_cell.length_a   1.000
_cell.length_b   1.000
_cell.length_c   1.000
_cell.angle_alpha   90.00
_cell.angle_beta   90.00
_cell.angle_gamma   90.00
#
_symmetry.space_group_name_H-M   'P 1'
#
loop_
_entity.id
_entity.type
_entity.pdbx_description
1 polymer ?
#
loop_
_entity_poly.entity_id
_entity_poly.type
_entity_poly.pdbx_seq_one_letter_code
_entity_poly.pdbx_strand_id
1 'polypeptide(L)'
;MPLYTDWTQRTSRGVVSYKGCSSAISYPPQVSYLIAPPGISIASYSHICRSYLCNNLTNVDPFWKIKATVPKTVPLSTHTCPTCVGRLEEECHPAFAANETCPYSASTCYSSTLKFEAGDLNSTFILMGCARQQHKLLADFQHVGSIQVTETLNNMDKSQSTGGSSALSCHSSFGGLVLGLLLALSE
;
A
#
# COMPACT_ATOMS: atom_id res chain seq x y z
N MET A 1 7.42 -16.76 -3.26
CA MET A 1 6.22 -17.05 -4.09
C MET A 1 5.79 -15.74 -4.72
N PRO A 2 5.55 -15.69 -6.05
CA PRO A 2 5.27 -14.45 -6.76
C PRO A 2 3.86 -13.91 -6.42
N LEU A 3 3.73 -12.58 -6.45
CA LEU A 3 2.49 -11.84 -6.19
C LEU A 3 1.42 -12.20 -7.21
N TYR A 4 0.21 -12.48 -6.72
CA TYR A 4 -0.98 -12.53 -7.54
C TYR A 4 -1.60 -11.13 -7.56
N THR A 5 -1.38 -10.38 -8.65
CA THR A 5 -2.17 -9.19 -8.99
C THR A 5 -3.35 -9.67 -9.84
N ASP A 6 -4.51 -9.83 -9.20
CA ASP A 6 -5.76 -10.12 -9.92
C ASP A 6 -6.31 -8.84 -10.54
N TRP A 7 -6.06 -8.63 -11.82
CA TRP A 7 -6.58 -7.49 -12.58
C TRP A 7 -8.07 -7.61 -12.92
N THR A 8 -8.78 -8.67 -12.48
CA THR A 8 -10.19 -8.89 -12.83
C THR A 8 -11.21 -8.33 -11.82
N GLN A 9 -10.76 -7.75 -10.71
CA GLN A 9 -11.63 -7.00 -9.78
C GLN A 9 -11.15 -5.56 -9.66
N ARG A 10 -12.10 -4.61 -9.73
CA ARG A 10 -11.93 -3.15 -9.49
C ARG A 10 -11.55 -2.85 -8.04
N THR A 11 -10.50 -3.51 -7.52
CA THR A 11 -9.95 -3.30 -6.19
C THR A 11 -8.46 -3.58 -6.26
N SER A 12 -7.62 -2.53 -6.11
CA SER A 12 -6.17 -2.69 -5.99
C SER A 12 -5.83 -3.38 -4.67
N ARG A 13 -4.92 -4.36 -4.71
CA ARG A 13 -4.55 -5.19 -3.55
C ARG A 13 -3.06 -5.44 -3.53
N GLY A 14 -2.46 -5.28 -2.35
CA GLY A 14 -1.10 -5.72 -2.05
C GLY A 14 -1.12 -6.88 -1.05
N VAL A 15 -0.21 -7.84 -1.21
CA VAL A 15 0.01 -8.91 -0.24
C VAL A 15 1.49 -8.94 0.10
N VAL A 16 1.78 -8.93 1.40
CA VAL A 16 3.11 -9.14 1.97
C VAL A 16 3.06 -10.40 2.81
N SER A 17 4.05 -11.27 2.62
CA SER A 17 4.15 -12.54 3.33
C SER A 17 5.57 -12.79 3.77
N TYR A 18 5.75 -13.24 5.00
CA TYR A 18 7.02 -13.68 5.54
C TYR A 18 6.85 -15.05 6.20
N LYS A 19 7.81 -15.94 5.96
CA LYS A 19 7.95 -17.20 6.68
C LYS A 19 9.41 -17.33 7.10
N GLY A 20 9.62 -17.50 8.40
CA GLY A 20 10.96 -17.67 8.95
C GLY A 20 10.91 -18.20 10.36
N CYS A 21 12.09 -18.29 10.97
CA CYS A 21 12.24 -18.62 12.37
C CYS A 21 12.04 -17.36 13.22
N SER A 22 11.49 -17.51 14.43
CA SER A 22 11.31 -16.42 15.38
C SER A 22 11.61 -16.90 16.80
N SER A 23 12.16 -16.02 17.63
CA SER A 23 12.36 -16.25 19.07
C SER A 23 11.11 -16.00 19.90
N ALA A 24 10.03 -15.48 19.29
CA ALA A 24 8.78 -15.20 19.97
C ALA A 24 8.10 -16.46 20.53
N ILE A 25 7.19 -16.23 21.48
CA ILE A 25 6.37 -17.31 22.05
C ILE A 25 5.38 -17.80 21.00
N SER A 26 5.18 -19.11 20.92
CA SER A 26 4.20 -19.71 20.02
C SER A 26 2.77 -19.34 20.42
N TYR A 27 1.92 -19.09 19.43
CA TYR A 27 0.50 -18.82 19.60
C TYR A 27 -0.28 -19.40 18.42
N PRO A 28 -1.56 -19.81 18.62
CA PRO A 28 -2.37 -20.39 17.55
C PRO A 28 -2.58 -19.39 16.41
N PRO A 29 -2.91 -19.85 15.18
CA PRO A 29 -3.17 -18.95 14.07
C PRO A 29 -4.19 -17.86 14.41
N GLN A 30 -3.84 -16.60 14.17
CA GLN A 30 -4.71 -15.44 14.38
C GLN A 30 -5.01 -14.77 13.05
N VAL A 31 -6.25 -14.32 12.87
CA VAL A 31 -6.71 -13.55 11.72
C VAL A 31 -7.49 -12.34 12.25
N SER A 32 -7.13 -11.13 11.83
CA SER A 32 -7.82 -9.91 12.28
C SER A 32 -7.73 -8.79 11.25
N TYR A 33 -8.65 -7.83 11.36
CA TYR A 33 -8.44 -6.51 10.78
C TYR A 33 -7.52 -5.71 11.67
N LEU A 34 -6.45 -5.19 11.10
CA LEU A 34 -5.71 -4.07 11.67
C LEU A 34 -6.49 -2.78 11.39
N ILE A 35 -7.01 -2.67 10.16
CA ILE A 35 -7.87 -1.57 9.72
C ILE A 35 -9.11 -2.16 9.07
N ALA A 36 -10.27 -1.92 9.70
CA ALA A 36 -11.54 -2.44 9.23
C ALA A 36 -12.17 -1.54 8.14
N PRO A 37 -12.86 -2.12 7.14
CA PRO A 37 -13.62 -1.38 6.14
C PRO A 37 -14.71 -0.48 6.77
N PRO A 38 -15.26 0.52 6.04
CA PRO A 38 -15.09 0.78 4.61
C PRO A 38 -13.94 1.77 4.29
N GLY A 39 -13.53 1.80 3.02
CA GLY A 39 -12.32 2.50 2.56
C GLY A 39 -11.13 1.56 2.52
N ILE A 40 -9.94 2.06 2.85
CA ILE A 40 -8.74 1.26 3.07
C ILE A 40 -9.02 0.24 4.18
N SER A 41 -8.69 -1.02 3.91
CA SER A 41 -8.76 -2.10 4.88
C SER A 41 -7.48 -2.91 4.85
N ILE A 42 -6.96 -3.22 6.03
CA ILE A 42 -5.73 -3.99 6.21
C ILE A 42 -6.05 -5.15 7.15
N ALA A 43 -5.85 -6.36 6.64
CA ALA A 43 -6.04 -7.59 7.39
C ALA A 43 -4.69 -8.28 7.58
N SER A 44 -4.56 -9.00 8.68
CA SER A 44 -3.36 -9.76 9.01
C SER A 44 -3.68 -11.20 9.38
N TYR A 45 -2.67 -12.05 9.20
CA TYR A 45 -2.59 -13.39 9.77
C TYR A 45 -1.22 -13.53 10.37
N SER A 46 -1.15 -14.18 11.52
CA SER A 46 0.12 -14.61 12.05
C SER A 46 -0.03 -15.93 12.78
N HIS A 47 1.03 -16.74 12.71
CA HIS A 47 1.09 -18.03 13.36
C HIS A 47 2.55 -18.29 13.74
N ILE A 48 2.82 -18.44 15.03
CA ILE A 48 4.15 -18.80 15.55
C ILE A 48 4.03 -20.16 16.22
N CYS A 49 4.85 -21.10 15.79
CA CYS A 49 4.78 -22.49 16.20
C CYS A 49 6.19 -23.09 16.39
N ARG A 50 6.29 -24.20 17.13
CA ARG A 50 7.58 -24.76 17.63
C ARG A 50 7.87 -26.19 17.19
N SER A 51 7.18 -26.67 16.15
CA SER A 51 7.48 -27.97 15.52
C SER A 51 8.08 -27.78 14.13
N TYR A 52 8.81 -28.79 13.65
CA TYR A 52 9.44 -28.75 12.34
C TYR A 52 8.41 -28.47 11.23
N LEU A 53 8.65 -27.44 10.40
CA LEU A 53 7.81 -27.03 9.26
C LEU A 53 6.33 -26.75 9.60
N CYS A 54 6.03 -26.35 10.83
CA CYS A 54 4.66 -26.11 11.29
C CYS A 54 3.97 -24.88 10.67
N ASN A 55 4.73 -23.93 10.14
CA ASN A 55 4.25 -22.72 9.46
C ASN A 55 3.92 -23.00 7.98
N ASN A 56 3.09 -24.02 7.74
CA ASN A 56 2.83 -24.60 6.41
C ASN A 56 1.68 -23.94 5.63
N LEU A 57 1.22 -22.74 5.99
CA LEU A 57 0.14 -22.05 5.25
C LEU A 57 0.55 -21.77 3.79
N THR A 58 -0.17 -22.33 2.82
CA THR A 58 0.19 -22.23 1.39
C THR A 58 -0.67 -21.26 0.59
N ASN A 59 -1.77 -20.76 1.17
CA ASN A 59 -2.70 -19.87 0.49
C ASN A 59 -3.18 -18.71 1.39
N VAL A 60 -3.83 -17.73 0.77
CA VAL A 60 -4.36 -16.52 1.43
C VAL A 60 -5.85 -16.64 1.80
N ASP A 61 -6.42 -17.84 1.73
CA ASP A 61 -7.84 -18.08 2.01
C ASP A 61 -8.29 -17.65 3.42
N PRO A 62 -7.49 -17.84 4.50
CA PRO A 62 -7.89 -17.44 5.84
C PRO A 62 -8.23 -15.95 5.96
N PHE A 63 -7.54 -15.11 5.19
CA PHE A 63 -7.72 -13.65 5.18
C PHE A 63 -8.82 -13.23 4.21
N TRP A 64 -9.00 -13.99 3.12
CA TRP A 64 -10.04 -13.70 2.13
C TRP A 64 -11.44 -13.80 2.73
N LYS A 65 -11.66 -14.75 3.64
CA LYS A 65 -12.94 -14.93 4.36
C LYS A 65 -13.38 -13.70 5.13
N ILE A 66 -12.45 -12.84 5.57
CA ILE A 66 -12.81 -11.62 6.29
C ILE A 66 -13.62 -10.66 5.39
N LYS A 67 -13.42 -10.70 4.07
CA LYS A 67 -14.20 -9.90 3.09
C LYS A 67 -15.69 -10.23 3.07
N ALA A 68 -16.11 -11.42 3.54
CA ALA A 68 -17.50 -11.83 3.51
C ALA A 68 -18.42 -11.03 4.45
N THR A 69 -17.84 -10.29 5.41
CA THR A 69 -18.59 -9.53 6.43
C THR A 69 -18.84 -8.06 6.05
N VAL A 70 -18.36 -7.59 4.90
CA VAL A 70 -18.58 -6.20 4.46
C VAL A 70 -20.05 -6.00 4.09
N PRO A 71 -20.74 -4.97 4.62
CA PRO A 71 -22.13 -4.67 4.26
C PRO A 71 -22.30 -4.54 2.75
N LYS A 72 -23.32 -5.21 2.19
CA LYS A 72 -23.62 -5.22 0.73
C LYS A 72 -23.90 -3.82 0.15
N THR A 73 -24.22 -2.85 0.99
CA THR A 73 -24.49 -1.47 0.57
C THR A 73 -23.90 -0.53 1.61
N VAL A 74 -22.89 0.24 1.20
CA VAL A 74 -22.28 1.29 2.01
C VAL A 74 -22.69 2.63 1.40
N PRO A 75 -23.30 3.57 2.15
CA PRO A 75 -23.62 4.89 1.65
C PRO A 75 -22.37 5.60 1.11
N LEU A 76 -22.48 6.17 -0.09
CA LEU A 76 -21.39 6.89 -0.74
C LEU A 76 -21.43 8.38 -0.39
N SER A 77 -20.25 9.00 -0.37
CA SER A 77 -20.08 10.45 -0.26
C SER A 77 -19.95 11.09 -1.65
N THR A 78 -19.82 12.42 -1.68
CA THR A 78 -19.47 13.17 -2.89
C THR A 78 -17.95 13.25 -3.13
N HIS A 79 -17.14 12.81 -2.18
CA HIS A 79 -15.68 12.87 -2.27
C HIS A 79 -15.13 11.71 -3.08
N THR A 80 -14.10 11.99 -3.89
CA THR A 80 -13.35 11.00 -4.64
C THR A 80 -11.88 11.06 -4.26
N CYS A 81 -11.23 9.90 -4.20
CA CYS A 81 -9.82 9.80 -3.87
C CYS A 81 -9.09 8.86 -4.84
N PRO A 82 -7.81 9.15 -5.16
CA PRO A 82 -6.98 8.23 -5.91
C PRO A 82 -6.81 6.95 -5.09
N THR A 83 -7.05 5.80 -5.71
CA THR A 83 -6.94 4.49 -5.08
C THR A 83 -5.83 3.71 -5.74
N CYS A 84 -4.82 3.32 -4.96
CA CYS A 84 -3.69 2.53 -5.45
C CYS A 84 -2.98 1.78 -4.33
N VAL A 85 -2.51 0.57 -4.64
CA VAL A 85 -1.57 -0.20 -3.84
C VAL A 85 -0.47 -0.70 -4.77
N GLY A 86 0.78 -0.32 -4.52
CA GLY A 86 1.91 -0.64 -5.38
C GLY A 86 3.23 -0.66 -4.61
N ARG A 87 4.26 -1.30 -5.14
CA ARG A 87 5.59 -1.39 -4.53
C ARG A 87 6.50 -0.22 -4.90
N LEU A 88 6.28 0.34 -6.08
CA LEU A 88 7.07 1.43 -6.64
C LEU A 88 6.21 2.68 -6.74
N GLU A 89 6.81 3.86 -6.61
CA GLU A 89 6.13 5.14 -6.85
C GLU A 89 5.53 5.23 -8.25
N GLU A 90 6.18 4.61 -9.22
CA GLU A 90 5.75 4.51 -10.61
C GLU A 90 4.46 3.69 -10.76
N GLU A 91 4.24 2.67 -9.94
CA GLU A 91 3.02 1.84 -9.95
C GLU A 91 1.81 2.59 -9.39
N CYS A 92 2.04 3.54 -8.48
CA CYS A 92 1.00 4.38 -7.88
C CYS A 92 1.12 5.85 -8.25
N HIS A 93 1.65 6.14 -9.43
CA HIS A 93 1.79 7.51 -9.87
C HIS A 93 0.40 8.18 -9.93
N PRO A 94 0.24 9.41 -9.39
CA PRO A 94 -1.07 10.06 -9.31
C PRO A 94 -1.78 10.24 -10.66
N ALA A 95 -1.02 10.28 -11.77
CA ALA A 95 -1.59 10.36 -13.12
C ALA A 95 -2.29 9.06 -13.58
N PHE A 96 -1.98 7.92 -12.96
CA PHE A 96 -2.51 6.60 -13.32
C PHE A 96 -3.41 5.99 -12.23
N ALA A 97 -3.42 6.56 -11.02
CA ALA A 97 -4.30 6.13 -9.95
C ALA A 97 -5.76 6.44 -10.30
N ALA A 98 -6.61 5.40 -10.30
CA ALA A 98 -8.04 5.58 -10.52
C ALA A 98 -8.68 6.29 -9.33
N ASN A 99 -9.48 7.33 -9.61
CA ASN A 99 -10.28 7.99 -8.58
C ASN A 99 -11.54 7.17 -8.29
N GLU A 100 -11.73 6.79 -7.03
CA GLU A 100 -12.92 6.08 -6.56
C GLU A 100 -13.75 6.96 -5.61
N THR A 101 -15.08 6.83 -5.68
CA THR A 101 -16.00 7.52 -4.78
C THR A 101 -15.91 6.94 -3.38
N CYS A 102 -15.65 7.79 -2.40
CA CYS A 102 -15.45 7.35 -1.04
C CYS A 102 -16.76 7.06 -0.31
N PRO A 103 -16.76 6.06 0.60
CA PRO A 103 -17.83 5.86 1.57
C PRO A 103 -18.07 7.11 2.43
N TYR A 104 -19.32 7.35 2.84
CA TYR A 104 -19.67 8.46 3.72
C TYR A 104 -18.89 8.43 5.05
N SER A 105 -18.68 7.23 5.62
CA SER A 105 -17.93 7.07 6.87
C SER A 105 -16.40 7.06 6.69
N ALA A 106 -15.90 7.22 5.46
CA ALA A 106 -14.47 7.21 5.13
C ALA A 106 -14.18 8.16 3.96
N SER A 107 -14.57 9.43 4.10
CA SER A 107 -14.56 10.40 3.00
C SER A 107 -13.24 11.16 2.81
N THR A 108 -12.20 10.86 3.60
CA THR A 108 -10.93 11.58 3.56
C THR A 108 -9.92 10.83 2.67
N CYS A 109 -9.20 11.55 1.80
CA CYS A 109 -8.13 10.93 1.02
C CYS A 109 -6.90 10.69 1.89
N TYR A 110 -6.36 9.48 1.78
CA TYR A 110 -5.22 8.99 2.51
C TYR A 110 -4.10 8.58 1.56
N SER A 111 -2.86 8.86 1.94
CA SER A 111 -1.67 8.39 1.23
C SER A 111 -0.54 8.16 2.22
N SER A 112 0.07 7.00 2.14
CA SER A 112 1.22 6.64 2.97
C SER A 112 2.16 5.69 2.26
N THR A 113 3.41 5.72 2.66
CA THR A 113 4.41 4.71 2.35
C THR A 113 4.58 3.78 3.53
N LEU A 114 4.37 2.49 3.30
CA LEU A 114 4.48 1.39 4.26
C LEU A 114 5.75 0.59 3.97
N LYS A 115 6.62 0.46 4.96
CA LYS A 115 7.81 -0.39 4.89
C LYS A 115 7.63 -1.62 5.79
N PHE A 116 7.92 -2.79 5.24
CA PHE A 116 7.81 -4.08 5.91
C PHE A 116 9.18 -4.74 5.98
N GLU A 117 9.61 -5.10 7.18
CA GLU A 117 10.94 -5.67 7.44
C GLU A 117 10.84 -6.92 8.33
N ALA A 118 11.44 -8.03 7.89
CA ALA A 118 11.54 -9.27 8.66
C ALA A 118 12.60 -10.21 8.06
N GLY A 119 13.72 -10.46 8.74
CA GLY A 119 14.77 -11.32 8.19
C GLY A 119 15.27 -10.82 6.83
N ASP A 120 15.02 -11.57 5.76
CA ASP A 120 15.31 -11.24 4.36
C ASP A 120 14.20 -10.44 3.66
N LEU A 121 13.03 -10.28 4.28
CA LEU A 121 11.98 -9.39 3.79
C LEU A 121 12.39 -7.93 4.03
N ASN A 122 12.51 -7.18 2.94
CA ASN A 122 12.55 -5.72 2.93
C ASN A 122 11.70 -5.26 1.74
N SER A 123 10.50 -4.77 2.02
CA SER A 123 9.55 -4.35 0.98
C SER A 123 8.85 -3.07 1.36
N THR A 124 8.79 -2.15 0.41
CA THR A 124 8.07 -0.89 0.55
C THR A 124 6.83 -0.93 -0.34
N PHE A 125 5.73 -0.36 0.15
CA PHE A 125 4.49 -0.19 -0.58
C PHE A 125 3.98 1.24 -0.42
N ILE A 126 3.32 1.73 -1.46
CA ILE A 126 2.53 2.95 -1.42
C ILE A 126 1.07 2.55 -1.37
N LEU A 127 0.34 3.21 -0.49
CA LEU A 127 -1.06 2.96 -0.22
C LEU A 127 -1.81 4.28 -0.33
N MET A 128 -2.73 4.36 -1.28
CA MET A 128 -3.63 5.49 -1.48
C MET A 128 -5.08 5.02 -1.50
N GLY A 129 -5.98 5.83 -0.95
CA GLY A 129 -7.41 5.57 -1.01
C GLY A 129 -8.22 6.36 0.01
N CYS A 130 -9.47 5.94 0.18
CA CYS A 130 -10.41 6.52 1.13
C CYS A 130 -10.12 6.04 2.56
N ALA A 131 -10.09 6.94 3.54
CA ALA A 131 -9.93 6.62 4.95
C ALA A 131 -10.87 7.45 5.83
N ARG A 132 -11.02 7.02 7.09
CA ARG A 132 -11.81 7.74 8.09
C ARG A 132 -11.15 9.04 8.52
N GLN A 133 -9.81 9.08 8.55
CA GLN A 133 -8.99 10.19 9.05
C GLN A 133 -7.63 10.21 8.34
N GLN A 134 -6.91 11.33 8.40
CA GLN A 134 -5.53 11.51 7.87
C GLN A 134 -4.47 11.29 8.96
N HIS A 135 -4.57 10.18 9.68
CA HIS A 135 -3.57 9.77 10.66
C HIS A 135 -3.00 8.41 10.28
N LYS A 136 -1.80 8.11 10.80
CA LYS A 136 -1.13 6.82 10.60
C LYS A 136 -2.08 5.68 10.95
N LEU A 137 -2.47 4.90 9.94
CA LEU A 137 -3.41 3.79 10.10
C LEU A 137 -2.81 2.68 10.98
N LEU A 138 -1.50 2.47 10.88
CA LEU A 138 -0.78 1.39 11.57
C LEU A 138 0.05 1.91 12.76
N ALA A 139 -0.30 3.06 13.32
CA ALA A 139 0.40 3.65 14.48
C ALA A 139 0.52 2.67 15.67
N ASP A 140 -0.56 1.92 15.93
CA ASP A 140 -0.65 0.93 17.01
C ASP A 140 -0.10 -0.45 16.60
N PHE A 141 0.33 -0.62 15.35
CA PHE A 141 0.72 -1.89 14.75
C PHE A 141 2.16 -1.87 14.21
N GLN A 142 3.11 -1.50 15.08
CA GLN A 142 4.54 -1.47 14.75
C GLN A 142 5.10 -2.87 14.43
N HIS A 143 4.43 -3.93 14.91
CA HIS A 143 4.74 -5.31 14.60
C HIS A 143 3.46 -6.09 14.26
N VAL A 144 3.50 -6.85 13.17
CA VAL A 144 2.44 -7.78 12.76
C VAL A 144 3.05 -9.17 12.72
N GLY A 145 2.83 -9.95 13.79
CA GLY A 145 3.60 -11.17 14.03
C GLY A 145 5.09 -10.83 14.17
N SER A 146 5.93 -11.41 13.30
CA SER A 146 7.37 -11.13 13.25
C SER A 146 7.77 -10.05 12.24
N ILE A 147 6.81 -9.41 11.58
CA ILE A 147 7.07 -8.36 10.59
C ILE A 147 7.02 -7.00 11.26
N GLN A 148 8.10 -6.25 11.19
CA GLN A 148 8.13 -4.85 11.60
C GLN A 148 7.48 -4.00 10.51
N VAL A 149 6.63 -3.05 10.92
CA VAL A 149 5.93 -2.13 10.02
C VAL A 149 6.27 -0.70 10.36
N THR A 150 6.69 0.06 9.36
CA THR A 150 6.88 1.51 9.47
C THR A 150 5.97 2.22 8.49
N GLU A 151 5.23 3.20 8.98
CA GLU A 151 4.32 4.02 8.18
C GLU A 151 4.73 5.49 8.19
N THR A 152 4.85 6.04 6.99
CA THR A 152 5.12 7.46 6.73
C THR A 152 3.98 8.03 5.91
N LEU A 153 3.35 9.09 6.41
CA LEU A 153 2.30 9.79 5.67
C LEU A 153 2.91 10.55 4.51
N ASN A 154 2.25 10.50 3.36
CA ASN A 154 2.64 11.25 2.18
C ASN A 154 1.79 12.53 2.15
N ASN A 155 2.43 13.69 1.95
CA ASN A 155 1.68 14.93 1.73
C ASN A 155 0.95 14.83 0.40
N MET A 156 -0.37 14.72 0.47
CA MET A 156 -1.26 14.89 -0.67
C MET A 156 -1.44 16.39 -0.90
N ASP A 157 -0.34 17.10 -1.18
CA ASP A 157 -0.43 18.52 -1.50
C ASP A 157 -1.32 18.66 -2.73
N LYS A 158 -2.42 19.38 -2.53
CA LYS A 158 -3.45 19.70 -3.51
C LYS A 158 -2.78 20.26 -4.76
N SER A 159 -2.62 19.42 -5.79
CA SER A 159 -2.31 19.87 -7.15
C SER A 159 -3.54 20.54 -7.76
N GLN A 160 -3.90 21.70 -7.22
CA GLN A 160 -4.74 22.69 -7.88
C GLN A 160 -4.08 24.06 -7.72
N SER A 161 -3.97 24.76 -8.85
CA SER A 161 -3.38 26.08 -9.06
C SER A 161 -1.85 26.08 -9.07
N THR A 162 -1.15 26.50 -10.13
CA THR A 162 -1.49 27.45 -11.19
C THR A 162 -0.60 27.20 -12.40
N GLY A 163 -1.18 27.21 -13.61
CA GLY A 163 -0.42 27.58 -14.79
C GLY A 163 0.18 28.97 -14.59
N GLY A 164 1.49 29.07 -14.71
CA GLY A 164 2.23 30.30 -14.54
C GLY A 164 3.66 30.10 -14.98
N SER A 165 3.93 30.46 -16.24
CA SER A 165 5.27 30.55 -16.81
C SER A 165 6.17 31.37 -15.88
N SER A 166 7.31 30.80 -15.48
CA SER A 166 8.40 31.55 -14.88
C SER A 166 9.70 30.90 -15.32
N ALA A 167 10.27 31.49 -16.38
CA ALA A 167 11.63 31.24 -16.79
C ALA A 167 12.56 31.69 -15.64
N LEU A 168 13.33 30.75 -15.07
CA LEU A 168 14.53 31.10 -14.33
C LEU A 168 15.75 30.44 -14.99
N SER A 169 16.56 31.33 -15.55
CA SER A 169 17.94 31.12 -15.95
C SER A 169 18.79 30.65 -14.76
N CYS A 170 19.64 29.65 -14.97
CA CYS A 170 20.82 29.42 -14.15
C CYS A 170 22.02 29.15 -15.08
N HIS A 171 22.82 30.19 -15.26
CA HIS A 171 24.21 30.05 -15.66
C HIS A 171 25.02 29.52 -14.47
N SER A 172 25.62 28.35 -14.64
CA SER A 172 26.90 28.02 -14.00
C SER A 172 27.47 26.77 -14.68
N SER A 173 28.61 26.97 -15.34
CA SER A 173 29.42 25.97 -16.01
C SER A 173 30.26 25.22 -14.99
N PHE A 174 30.23 23.88 -14.99
CA PHE A 174 31.46 23.09 -14.93
C PHE A 174 31.25 21.62 -15.36
N GLY A 175 31.98 21.24 -16.42
CA GLY A 175 32.56 19.91 -16.68
C GLY A 175 31.74 18.64 -16.43
N GLY A 176 31.23 18.04 -17.50
CA GLY A 176 30.82 16.63 -17.50
C GLY A 176 30.28 16.18 -18.85
N LEU A 177 31.15 15.64 -19.70
CA LEU A 177 30.79 14.91 -20.91
C LEU A 177 30.09 13.59 -20.53
N VAL A 178 28.79 13.47 -20.82
CA VAL A 178 28.18 12.18 -21.18
C VAL A 178 27.22 12.40 -22.36
N LEU A 179 27.67 11.93 -23.52
CA LEU A 179 26.90 11.74 -24.73
C LEU A 179 25.96 10.53 -24.56
N GLY A 180 24.72 10.63 -25.03
CA GLY A 180 23.82 9.48 -25.14
C GLY A 180 22.36 9.85 -25.42
N LEU A 181 22.08 10.54 -26.52
CA LEU A 181 20.73 10.70 -27.08
C LEU A 181 20.61 9.76 -28.28
N LEU A 182 19.60 8.88 -28.27
CA LEU A 182 19.05 8.25 -29.48
C LEU A 182 17.56 8.01 -29.24
N LEU A 183 16.75 8.94 -29.76
CA LEU A 183 15.32 8.76 -30.00
C LEU A 183 15.17 8.15 -31.39
N ALA A 184 14.39 7.09 -31.49
CA ALA A 184 13.85 6.61 -32.77
C ALA A 184 12.33 6.49 -32.63
N LEU A 185 11.63 7.33 -33.38
CA LEU A 185 10.23 7.16 -33.76
C LEU A 185 10.22 6.50 -35.13
N SER A 186 9.42 5.46 -35.30
CA SER A 186 8.93 5.05 -36.61
C SER A 186 7.53 4.48 -36.47
N GLU A 187 6.60 5.25 -37.04
CA GLU A 187 5.19 5.05 -37.42
C GLU A 187 4.31 4.07 -36.64
#